data_AF-A0A1F5S160-F1
#
_entry.id   AF-A0A1F5S160-F1
#
_cell.length_a   1.000
_cell.length_b   1.000
_cell.length_c   1.000
_cell.angle_alpha   90.00
_cell.angle_beta   90.00
_cell.angle_gamma   90.00
#
_symmetry.space_group_name_H-M   'P 1'
#
loop_
_entity.id
_entity.type
_entity.pdbx_description
1 polymer ?
#
loop_
_entity_poly.entity_id
_entity_poly.type
_entity_poly.pdbx_seq_one_letter_code
_entity_poly.pdbx_strand_id
1 'polypeptide(L)'
;MIFFTKHAQNKFDILKKHNFPISEEQVLTAVDAPDLIDFSRLPLFIAQIKIDNEHVLRVVYKKERGIIKIITFYPGRIKQYEN
;
A
#
# COMPACT_ATOMS: atom_id res chain seq x y z
N MET A 1 -12.20 -4.93 -10.01
CA MET A 1 -12.32 -3.45 -9.95
C MET A 1 -11.58 -2.96 -8.72
N ILE A 2 -10.75 -1.93 -8.86
CA ILE A 2 -10.00 -1.32 -7.74
C ILE A 2 -10.59 0.07 -7.48
N PHE A 3 -10.78 0.42 -6.21
CA PHE A 3 -11.32 1.70 -5.79
C PHE A 3 -10.44 2.33 -4.71
N PHE A 4 -10.02 3.57 -4.93
CA PHE A 4 -9.32 4.37 -3.92
C PHE A 4 -10.34 5.13 -3.08
N THR A 5 -10.31 4.91 -1.76
CA THR A 5 -11.07 5.76 -0.83
C THR A 5 -10.56 7.19 -0.84
N LYS A 6 -11.37 8.15 -0.39
CA LYS A 6 -10.94 9.55 -0.20
C LYS A 6 -9.67 9.66 0.65
N HIS A 7 -9.53 8.79 1.66
CA HIS A 7 -8.32 8.75 2.48
C HIS A 7 -7.09 8.33 1.67
N ALA A 8 -7.19 7.25 0.87
CA ALA A 8 -6.11 6.82 -0.02
C ALA A 8 -5.78 7.87 -1.10
N GLN A 9 -6.78 8.53 -1.69
CA GLN A 9 -6.56 9.62 -2.64
C GLN A 9 -5.74 10.76 -2.02
N ASN A 10 -6.09 11.19 -0.80
CA ASN A 10 -5.36 12.24 -0.10
C ASN A 10 -3.90 11.86 0.23
N LYS A 11 -3.59 10.55 0.35
CA LYS A 11 -2.24 10.09 0.68
C LYS A 11 -1.21 10.41 -0.40
N PHE A 12 -1.61 10.48 -1.67
CA PHE A 12 -0.70 10.87 -2.76
C PHE A 12 -0.12 12.27 -2.52
N ASP A 13 -0.98 13.27 -2.25
CA ASP A 13 -0.54 14.64 -2.01
C ASP A 13 0.25 14.78 -0.71
N ILE A 14 -0.16 14.07 0.35
CA ILE A 14 0.55 14.08 1.63
C ILE A 14 1.98 13.57 1.44
N LEU A 15 2.15 12.40 0.81
CA LEU A 15 3.48 11.81 0.65
C LEU A 15 4.35 12.63 -0.31
N LYS A 16 3.76 13.22 -1.35
CA LYS A 16 4.45 14.18 -2.23
C LYS A 16 4.98 15.40 -1.45
N LYS A 17 4.19 15.98 -0.54
CA LYS A 17 4.62 17.10 0.33
C LYS A 17 5.76 16.72 1.28
N HIS A 18 5.90 15.44 1.60
CA HIS A 18 7.00 14.91 2.42
C HIS A 18 8.20 14.41 1.60
N ASN A 19 8.32 14.80 0.32
CA ASN A 19 9.38 14.36 -0.59
C ASN A 19 9.44 12.84 -0.80
N PHE A 20 8.31 12.15 -0.65
CA PHE A 20 8.20 10.71 -0.90
C PHE A 20 7.05 10.42 -1.87
N PRO A 21 7.13 10.87 -3.14
CA PRO A 21 6.05 10.66 -4.09
C PRO A 21 5.82 9.16 -4.33
N ILE A 22 4.56 8.74 -4.25
CA ILE A 22 4.09 7.41 -4.64
C ILE A 22 3.17 7.59 -5.84
N SER A 23 3.33 6.79 -6.89
CA SER A 23 2.41 6.78 -8.03
C SER A 23 1.23 5.84 -7.79
N GLU A 24 0.14 6.06 -8.51
CA GLU A 24 -0.99 5.12 -8.51
C GLU A 24 -0.54 3.74 -8.97
N GLU A 25 0.31 3.67 -9.99
CA GLU A 25 0.90 2.42 -10.50
C GLU A 25 1.62 1.63 -9.41
N GLN A 26 2.43 2.28 -8.56
CA GLN A 26 3.09 1.58 -7.44
C GLN A 26 2.07 0.98 -6.47
N VAL A 27 0.97 1.68 -6.19
CA VAL A 27 -0.10 1.16 -5.31
C VAL A 27 -0.82 -0.03 -5.96
N LEU A 28 -1.08 0.05 -7.28
CA LEU A 28 -1.71 -1.03 -8.03
C LEU A 28 -0.80 -2.26 -8.10
N THR A 29 0.47 -2.08 -8.45
CA THR A 29 1.48 -3.15 -8.46
C THR A 29 1.59 -3.82 -7.11
N ALA A 30 1.56 -3.05 -6.01
CA ALA A 30 1.59 -3.64 -4.68
C ALA A 30 0.41 -4.60 -4.44
N VAL A 31 -0.78 -4.27 -4.92
CA VAL A 31 -1.96 -5.12 -4.74
C VAL A 31 -1.99 -6.30 -5.71
N ASP A 32 -1.50 -6.13 -6.92
CA ASP A 32 -1.54 -7.13 -8.00
C ASP A 32 -0.40 -8.17 -7.87
N ALA A 33 0.82 -7.69 -7.64
CA ALA A 33 2.03 -8.51 -7.52
C ALA A 33 2.86 -8.10 -6.28
N PRO A 34 2.35 -8.33 -5.05
CA PRO A 34 3.07 -8.03 -3.82
C PRO A 34 4.29 -8.95 -3.63
N ASP A 35 5.35 -8.40 -3.04
CA ASP A 35 6.45 -9.20 -2.49
C ASP A 35 5.99 -10.00 -1.26
N LEU A 36 5.09 -9.41 -0.47
CA LEU A 36 4.52 -10.00 0.74
C LEU A 36 3.09 -9.52 0.96
N ILE A 37 2.24 -10.41 1.49
CA ILE A 37 0.92 -10.05 2.04
C ILE A 37 0.92 -10.37 3.53
N ASP A 38 0.66 -9.34 4.34
CA ASP A 38 0.47 -9.45 5.78
C ASP A 38 -1.03 -9.56 6.11
N PHE A 39 -1.38 -10.68 6.77
CA PHE A 39 -2.74 -11.07 7.16
C PHE A 39 -3.03 -10.85 8.66
N SER A 40 -2.15 -10.18 9.41
CA SER A 40 -2.29 -9.99 10.86
C SER A 40 -3.50 -9.14 11.27
N ARG A 41 -4.10 -8.39 10.33
CA ARG A 41 -5.21 -7.46 10.58
C ARG A 41 -6.48 -7.81 9.81
N LEU A 42 -6.76 -9.09 9.59
CA LEU A 42 -7.99 -9.53 8.94
C LEU A 42 -9.22 -8.84 9.57
N PRO A 43 -10.21 -8.41 8.75
CA PRO A 43 -10.36 -8.69 7.32
C PRO A 43 -9.57 -7.73 6.39
N LEU A 44 -8.65 -6.92 6.92
CA LEU A 44 -7.77 -6.08 6.12
C LEU A 44 -6.53 -6.86 5.70
N PHE A 45 -6.13 -6.65 4.45
CA PHE A 45 -4.91 -7.17 3.88
C PHE A 45 -3.90 -6.03 3.77
N ILE A 46 -2.62 -6.35 3.98
CA ILE A 46 -1.54 -5.38 3.78
C ILE A 46 -0.58 -5.96 2.76
N ALA A 47 -0.69 -5.48 1.52
CA ALA A 47 0.27 -5.79 0.48
C ALA A 47 1.54 -4.95 0.67
N GLN A 48 2.69 -5.53 0.37
CA GLN A 48 3.98 -4.87 0.48
C GLN A 48 4.79 -5.09 -0.80
N ILE A 49 5.43 -4.02 -1.28
CA ILE A 49 6.48 -4.08 -2.30
C ILE A 49 7.69 -3.26 -1.87
N LYS A 50 8.88 -3.65 -2.29
CA LYS A 50 10.10 -2.86 -2.14
C LYS A 50 10.07 -1.61 -3.02
N ILE A 51 10.51 -0.47 -2.49
CA ILE A 51 10.65 0.80 -3.23
C ILE A 51 12.12 1.05 -3.55
N ASP A 52 12.97 0.93 -2.51
CA ASP A 52 14.42 1.10 -2.60
C ASP A 52 15.10 0.19 -1.57
N ASN A 53 16.40 0.37 -1.33
CA ASN A 53 17.16 -0.49 -0.41
C ASN A 53 16.82 -0.31 1.08
N GLU A 54 16.07 0.72 1.45
CA GLU A 54 15.71 1.02 2.83
C GLU A 54 14.19 0.99 3.08
N HIS A 55 13.38 1.16 2.03
CA HIS A 55 11.95 1.39 2.12
C HIS A 55 11.10 0.38 1.36
N VAL A 56 9.94 0.11 1.93
CA VAL A 56 8.82 -0.63 1.31
C VAL A 56 7.59 0.25 1.22
N LEU A 57 6.77 0.02 0.20
CA LEU A 57 5.40 0.54 0.13
C LEU A 57 4.48 -0.50 0.77
N ARG A 58 3.70 -0.09 1.76
CA ARG A 58 2.64 -0.91 2.33
C ARG A 58 1.28 -0.34 1.93
N VAL A 59 0.43 -1.19 1.37
CA VAL A 59 -0.92 -0.85 0.90
C VAL A 59 -1.94 -1.64 1.69
N VAL A 60 -2.79 -0.92 2.42
CA VAL A 60 -3.88 -1.50 3.21
C VAL A 60 -5.15 -1.51 2.38
N TYR A 61 -5.74 -2.68 2.19
CA TYR A 61 -6.93 -2.84 1.38
C TYR A 61 -7.87 -3.92 1.94
N LYS A 62 -9.10 -3.92 1.44
CA LYS A 62 -10.09 -4.96 1.70
C LYS A 62 -10.62 -5.53 0.39
N LYS A 63 -10.87 -6.85 0.37
CA LYS A 63 -11.58 -7.52 -0.74
C LYS A 63 -13.03 -7.76 -0.34
N GLU A 64 -13.99 -7.19 -1.07
CA GLU A 64 -15.42 -7.38 -0.83
C GLU A 64 -16.16 -7.49 -2.16
N ARG A 65 -16.91 -8.59 -2.37
CA ARG A 65 -17.77 -8.78 -3.56
C ARG A 65 -17.05 -8.51 -4.90
N GLY A 66 -15.79 -8.97 -5.02
CA GLY A 66 -14.97 -8.77 -6.22
C GLY A 66 -14.37 -7.35 -6.38
N ILE A 67 -14.57 -6.47 -5.41
CA ILE A 67 -14.00 -5.12 -5.36
C ILE A 67 -12.82 -5.12 -4.40
N ILE A 68 -11.71 -4.53 -4.85
CA ILE A 68 -10.58 -4.21 -3.99
C ILE A 68 -10.68 -2.73 -3.61
N LYS A 69 -10.86 -2.46 -2.31
CA LYS A 69 -10.96 -1.12 -1.77
C LYS A 69 -9.63 -0.74 -1.12
N ILE A 70 -8.89 0.18 -1.72
CA ILE A 70 -7.65 0.75 -1.16
C ILE A 70 -8.03 1.75 -0.07
N ILE A 71 -7.66 1.43 1.17
CA ILE A 71 -8.01 2.23 2.35
C ILE A 71 -6.93 3.29 2.60
N THR A 72 -5.66 2.87 2.60
CA THR A 72 -4.51 3.77 2.78
C THR A 72 -3.24 3.09 2.30
N PHE A 73 -2.16 3.85 2.16
CA PHE A 73 -0.84 3.33 1.88
C PHE A 73 0.22 4.24 2.49
N TYR A 74 1.38 3.67 2.82
CA TYR A 74 2.47 4.39 3.47
C TYR A 74 3.81 3.73 3.19
N PRO A 75 4.91 4.51 3.13
CA PRO A 75 6.24 3.94 3.17
C PRO A 75 6.56 3.45 4.58
N GLY A 76 7.28 2.33 4.66
CA GLY A 76 7.84 1.81 5.91
C GLY A 76 9.30 1.41 5.71
N ARG A 77 10.05 1.26 6.81
CA ARG A 77 11.45 0.81 6.71
C ARG A 77 11.48 -0.71 6.60
N ILE A 78 12.29 -1.23 5.68
CA ILE A 78 12.49 -2.66 5.47
C ILE A 78 12.83 -3.39 6.77
N LYS A 79 13.74 -2.82 7.58
CA LYS A 79 14.15 -3.36 8.89
C LYS A 79 13.03 -3.57 9.91
N GLN A 80 11.84 -2.98 9.69
CA GLN A 80 10.68 -3.18 10.56
C GLN A 80 9.87 -4.42 10.18
N TYR A 81 10.16 -5.03 9.04
CA TYR A 81 9.39 -6.12 8.42
C TYR A 81 10.25 -7.29 7.95
N GLU A 82 11.57 -7.12 7.88
CA GLU A 82 12.53 -8.23 7.84
C GLU A 82 12.64 -8.83 9.24
N ASN A 83 12.14 -10.07 9.39
CA ASN A 83 12.45 -10.94 10.52
C ASN A 83 13.62 -11.84 10.17
#